data_AF-A0A9W7Y5M1-F1
#
_entry.id   AF-A0A9W7Y5M1-F1
#
_cell.length_a   1.000
_cell.length_b   1.000
_cell.length_c   1.000
_cell.angle_alpha   90.00
_cell.angle_beta   90.00
_cell.angle_gamma   90.00
#
_symmetry.space_group_name_H-M   'P 1'
#
loop_
_entity.id
_entity.type
_entity.pdbx_description
1 polymer ?
#
loop_
_entity_poly.entity_id
_entity_poly.type
_entity_poly.pdbx_seq_one_letter_code
_entity_poly.pdbx_strand_id
1 'polypeptide(L)'
;LNDPKVQRERFAQQAEDKAAGDDEAQLIDENFCTSLEYGLPPTGGWGMGIERLCMFLTDSQNIKEVILFPAMKPEEGGAAGAAAATTE
;
A
#
# COMPACT_ATOMS: atom_id res chain seq x y z
N LEU A 1 -16.48 8.87 4.66
CA LEU A 1 -17.02 7.65 4.02
C LEU A 1 -17.20 6.61 5.13
N ASN A 2 -18.36 6.63 5.78
CA ASN A 2 -18.75 5.70 6.85
C ASN A 2 -20.11 5.05 6.54
N ASP A 3 -20.67 5.31 5.36
CA ASP A 3 -21.88 4.67 4.87
C ASP A 3 -21.51 3.38 4.12
N PRO A 4 -21.96 2.20 4.57
CA PRO A 4 -21.63 0.91 3.97
C PRO A 4 -22.15 0.76 2.53
N LYS A 5 -23.28 1.38 2.18
CA LYS A 5 -23.84 1.29 0.81
C LYS A 5 -22.97 2.06 -0.17
N VAL A 6 -22.61 3.29 0.19
CA VAL A 6 -21.70 4.12 -0.61
C VAL A 6 -20.32 3.49 -0.71
N GLN A 7 -19.84 2.83 0.35
CA GLN A 7 -18.58 2.06 0.28
C GLN A 7 -18.67 0.91 -0.73
N ARG A 8 -19.77 0.13 -0.73
CA ARG A 8 -19.97 -0.97 -1.70
C ARG A 8 -20.07 -0.47 -3.13
N GLU A 9 -20.80 0.63 -3.38
CA GLU A 9 -20.89 1.24 -4.71
C GLU A 9 -19.51 1.67 -5.23
N ARG A 10 -18.67 2.24 -4.36
CA ARG A 10 -17.29 2.61 -4.73
C ARG A 10 -16.40 1.39 -5.00
N PHE A 11 -16.57 0.31 -4.25
CA PHE A 11 -15.86 -0.94 -4.54
C PHE A 11 -16.33 -1.59 -5.84
N ALA A 12 -17.62 -1.52 -6.18
CA ALA A 12 -18.13 -1.98 -7.46
C ALA A 12 -17.51 -1.17 -8.62
N GLN A 13 -17.42 0.15 -8.50
CA GLN A 13 -16.75 1.00 -9.49
C GLN A 13 -15.26 0.63 -9.65
N GLN A 14 -14.54 0.43 -8.55
CA GLN A 14 -13.14 0.01 -8.62
C GLN A 14 -12.97 -1.40 -9.22
N ALA A 15 -13.94 -2.29 -9.05
CA ALA A 15 -13.93 -3.59 -9.72
C ALA A 15 -14.15 -3.48 -11.23
N GLU A 16 -14.96 -2.51 -11.69
CA GLU A 16 -15.11 -2.17 -13.11
C GLU A 16 -13.81 -1.60 -13.67
N ASP A 17 -13.16 -0.68 -12.96
CA ASP A 17 -11.85 -0.11 -13.35
C ASP A 17 -10.78 -1.21 -13.44
N LYS A 18 -10.79 -2.16 -12.50
CA LYS A 18 -9.92 -3.35 -12.55
C LYS A 18 -10.20 -4.22 -13.77
N ALA A 19 -11.47 -4.45 -14.10
CA ALA A 19 -11.85 -5.21 -15.30
C ALA A 19 -11.46 -4.47 -16.60
N ALA A 20 -11.39 -3.13 -16.55
CA ALA A 20 -10.88 -2.30 -17.63
C ALA A 20 -9.34 -2.29 -17.75
N GLY A 21 -8.63 -2.95 -16.82
CA GLY A 21 -7.18 -3.14 -16.86
C GLY A 21 -6.39 -2.30 -15.87
N ASP A 22 -7.02 -1.69 -14.87
CA ASP A 22 -6.32 -1.00 -13.77
C ASP A 22 -5.86 -1.99 -12.69
N ASP A 23 -4.56 -2.30 -12.67
CA ASP A 23 -3.94 -3.18 -11.68
C ASP A 23 -3.83 -2.55 -10.28
N GLU A 24 -3.96 -1.23 -10.16
CA GLU A 24 -3.90 -0.50 -8.88
C GLU A 24 -5.28 -0.35 -8.21
N ALA A 25 -6.36 -0.71 -8.92
CA ALA A 25 -7.72 -0.64 -8.39
C ALA A 25 -7.95 -1.57 -7.20
N GLN A 26 -8.65 -1.07 -6.19
CA GLN A 26 -8.89 -1.83 -4.95
C GLN A 26 -9.86 -2.98 -5.20
N LEU A 27 -9.61 -4.09 -4.50
CA LEU A 27 -10.50 -5.24 -4.46
C LEU A 27 -11.74 -4.93 -3.62
N ILE A 28 -12.85 -5.59 -3.95
CA ILE A 28 -14.05 -5.58 -3.13
C ILE A 28 -13.78 -6.37 -1.84
N ASP A 29 -13.86 -5.70 -0.69
CA ASP A 29 -13.79 -6.33 0.63
C ASP A 29 -15.17 -6.30 1.31
N GLU A 30 -15.90 -7.40 1.19
CA GLU A 30 -17.22 -7.55 1.81
C GLU A 30 -17.18 -7.63 3.34
N ASN A 31 -16.06 -8.10 3.93
CA ASN A 31 -15.92 -8.15 5.38
C ASN A 31 -15.75 -6.73 5.95
N PHE A 32 -15.01 -5.87 5.25
CA PHE A 32 -14.89 -4.46 5.60
C PHE A 32 -16.24 -3.75 5.49
N CYS A 33 -17.00 -3.95 4.41
CA CYS A 33 -18.34 -3.40 4.25
C CYS A 33 -19.32 -3.89 5.32
N THR A 34 -19.29 -5.19 5.64
CA THR A 34 -20.10 -5.77 6.73
C THR A 34 -19.73 -5.12 8.07
N SER A 35 -18.44 -4.87 8.32
CA SER A 35 -17.98 -4.17 9.54
C SER A 35 -18.51 -2.74 9.62
N LEU A 36 -18.60 -2.03 8.49
CA LEU A 36 -19.21 -0.69 8.44
C LEU A 36 -20.71 -0.71 8.75
N GLU A 37 -21.42 -1.81 8.43
CA GLU A 37 -22.86 -1.96 8.73
C GLU A 37 -23.13 -2.15 10.23
N TYR A 38 -22.20 -2.75 10.97
CA TYR A 38 -22.26 -2.79 12.44
C TYR A 38 -22.12 -1.40 13.07
N GLY A 39 -21.67 -0.41 12.30
CA GLY A 39 -21.63 1.00 12.68
C GLY A 39 -20.23 1.49 12.95
N LEU A 40 -19.66 2.22 11.98
CA LEU A 40 -18.46 3.01 12.18
C LEU A 40 -18.85 4.42 12.67
N PRO A 41 -18.43 4.84 13.87
CA PRO A 41 -18.59 6.22 14.33
C PRO A 41 -17.98 7.23 13.32
N PRO A 42 -18.32 8.52 13.40
CA PRO A 42 -17.63 9.52 12.58
C PRO A 42 -16.14 9.54 12.94
N THR A 43 -15.31 9.03 12.03
CA THR A 43 -13.86 8.89 12.19
C THR A 43 -13.09 9.69 11.14
N GLY A 44 -11.89 10.13 11.51
CA GLY A 44 -10.90 10.71 10.60
C GLY A 44 -9.62 9.87 10.62
N GLY A 45 -9.15 9.47 9.45
CA GLY A 45 -7.87 8.77 9.29
C GLY A 45 -6.72 9.75 9.00
N TRP A 46 -5.51 9.39 9.41
CA TRP A 46 -4.29 10.13 9.10
C TRP A 46 -3.18 9.18 8.63
N GLY A 47 -2.47 9.57 7.59
CA GLY A 47 -1.30 8.85 7.08
C GLY A 47 -0.24 9.83 6.59
N MET A 48 1.02 9.58 6.94
CA MET A 48 2.16 10.39 6.54
C MET A 48 3.34 9.49 6.17
N GLY A 49 3.96 9.76 5.02
CA GLY A 49 5.18 9.07 4.60
C GLY A 49 6.38 9.63 5.37
N ILE A 50 6.94 8.83 6.28
CA ILE A 50 8.08 9.24 7.12
C ILE A 50 9.33 9.45 6.27
N GLU A 51 9.54 8.62 5.25
CA GLU A 51 10.67 8.72 4.34
C GLU A 51 10.64 10.05 3.59
N ARG A 52 9.47 10.47 3.09
CA ARG A 52 9.31 11.76 2.41
C ARG A 52 9.48 12.94 3.36
N LEU A 53 9.00 12.83 4.59
CA LEU A 53 9.27 13.84 5.62
C LEU A 53 10.78 13.98 5.85
N CYS A 54 11.48 12.86 6.06
CA CYS A 54 12.93 12.86 6.23
C CYS A 54 13.64 13.48 5.03
N MET A 55 13.26 13.10 3.79
CA MET A 55 13.84 13.67 2.57
C MET A 55 13.75 15.20 2.53
N PHE A 56 12.61 15.77 2.93
CA PHE A 56 12.47 17.23 2.98
C PHE A 56 13.30 17.87 4.10
N LEU A 57 13.42 17.20 5.25
CA LEU A 57 14.22 17.70 6.38
C LEU A 57 15.73 17.59 6.12
N THR A 58 16.16 16.66 5.26
CA THR A 58 17.57 16.41 4.94
C THR A 58 17.97 16.94 3.56
N ASP A 59 17.13 17.75 2.92
CA ASP A 59 17.32 18.28 1.55
C ASP A 59 17.74 17.20 0.54
N SER A 60 17.19 16.00 0.70
CA SER A 60 17.55 14.81 -0.07
C SER A 60 16.56 14.60 -1.22
N GLN A 61 17.04 14.67 -2.45
CA GLN A 61 16.21 14.49 -3.65
C GLN A 61 15.91 13.02 -3.98
N ASN A 62 16.58 12.07 -3.32
CA ASN A 62 16.41 10.62 -3.54
C ASN A 62 16.08 9.91 -2.22
N ILE A 63 15.06 9.05 -2.23
CA ILE A 63 14.60 8.29 -1.05
C ILE A 63 15.68 7.34 -0.51
N LYS A 64 16.62 6.92 -1.36
CA LYS A 64 17.71 6.03 -0.96
C LYS A 64 18.67 6.67 0.04
N GLU A 65 18.74 8.00 0.12
CA GLU A 65 19.60 8.72 1.05
C GLU A 65 19.07 8.66 2.50
N VAL A 66 17.77 8.41 2.68
CA VAL A 66 17.11 8.37 4.00
C VAL A 66 16.77 6.95 4.46
N ILE A 67 17.11 5.93 3.66
CA ILE A 67 16.92 4.51 3.98
C ILE A 67 18.29 3.87 4.17
N LEU A 68 18.53 3.26 5.33
CA LEU A 68 19.84 2.64 5.67
C LEU A 68 20.26 1.56 4.68
N PHE A 69 19.31 0.74 4.21
CA PHE A 69 19.52 -0.33 3.25
C PHE A 69 18.42 -0.29 2.19
N PRO A 70 18.55 0.54 1.14
CA PRO A 70 17.52 0.65 0.12
C PRO A 70 17.47 -0.63 -0.73
N ALA A 71 16.28 -0.95 -1.28
CA ALA A 71 16.16 -2.04 -2.24
C ALA A 71 16.98 -1.71 -3.50
N MET A 72 17.96 -2.58 -3.80
CA MET A 72 18.84 -2.45 -4.96
C MET A 72 18.66 -3.66 -5.88
N LYS A 73 18.78 -3.43 -7.19
CA LYS A 73 18.85 -4.52 -8.15
C LYS A 73 20.15 -5.30 -7.89
N PRO A 74 20.11 -6.64 -7.78
CA PRO A 74 21.33 -7.44 -7.64
C PRO A 74 22.30 -7.20 -8.80
N GLU A 75 23.60 -7.20 -8.51
CA GLU A 75 24.63 -7.20 -9.55
C GLU A 75 24.63 -8.53 -10.31
N GLU A 76 24.95 -8.51 -11.61
CA GLU A 76 25.06 -9.70 -12.46
C GLU A 76 26.23 -10.58 -11.96
N GLY A 77 25.91 -11.47 -11.02
CA GLY A 77 26.85 -12.37 -10.35
C GLY A 77 26.56 -12.64 -8.86
N GLY A 78 25.74 -11.81 -8.20
CA GLY A 78 25.49 -11.90 -6.75
C GLY A 78 24.33 -12.82 -6.32
N ALA A 79 23.53 -13.34 -7.26
CA ALA A 79 22.31 -14.10 -6.97
C ALA A 79 22.54 -15.58 -6.59
N ALA A 80 23.72 -15.95 -6.10
CA ALA A 80 24.00 -17.31 -5.63
C ALA A 80 24.00 -17.47 -4.10
N GLY A 81 24.03 -16.38 -3.32
CA GLY A 81 24.30 -16.47 -1.87
C GLY A 81 23.10 -16.41 -0.92
N ALA A 82 21.98 -15.80 -1.31
CA ALA A 82 20.93 -15.44 -0.34
C ALA A 82 19.77 -16.44 -0.23
N ALA A 83 19.60 -17.35 -1.19
CA ALA A 83 18.48 -18.30 -1.18
C ALA A 83 18.71 -19.54 -0.29
N ALA A 84 19.88 -19.67 0.36
CA ALA A 84 20.25 -20.87 1.12
C ALA A 84 20.01 -20.78 2.64
N ALA A 85 19.48 -19.66 3.16
CA ALA A 85 19.42 -19.42 4.61
C ALA A 85 17.99 -19.51 5.22
N THR A 86 17.05 -20.21 4.58
CA THR A 86 15.71 -20.41 5.16
C THR A 86 15.15 -21.78 4.80
N THR A 87 15.84 -22.82 5.28
CA THR A 87 15.25 -24.16 5.44
C THR A 87 15.70 -24.71 6.79
N GLU A 88 14.95 -24.38 7.83
CA GLU A 88 14.66 -25.27 8.98
C GLU A 88 13.19 -25.10 9.34
#